data_AF-X0XB06-F1
#
_entry.id   AF-X0XB06-F1
#
_cell.length_a   1.000
_cell.length_b   1.000
_cell.length_c   1.000
_cell.angle_alpha   90.00
_cell.angle_beta   90.00
_cell.angle_gamma   90.00
#
_symmetry.space_group_name_H-M   'P 1'
#
loop_
_entity.id
_entity.type
_entity.pdbx_description
1 polymer ?
#
loop_
_entity_poly.entity_id
_entity_poly.type
_entity_poly.pdbx_seq_one_letter_code
_entity_poly.pdbx_strand_id
1 'polypeptide(L)' 'MAVYEYTAKDETGNKFSGTYNDINSVAMLREELTKTGFTLVKARRGKDPARKRERIKRSE' A
#
# COMPACT_ATOMS: atom_id res chain seq x y z
N MET A 1 -7.51 11.16 -10.93
CA MET A 1 -6.99 10.71 -9.63
C MET A 1 -6.16 9.46 -9.83
N ALA A 2 -5.09 9.27 -9.05
CA ALA A 2 -4.20 8.13 -9.18
C ALA A 2 -4.53 7.08 -8.12
N VAL A 3 -4.62 5.82 -8.55
CA VAL A 3 -4.72 4.68 -7.65
C VAL A 3 -3.32 4.42 -7.09
N TYR A 4 -3.18 4.34 -5.77
CA TYR A 4 -1.97 3.88 -5.12
C TYR A 4 -2.25 2.60 -4.33
N GLU A 5 -1.51 1.54 -4.68
CA GLU A 5 -1.42 0.36 -3.83
C GLU A 5 -0.33 0.63 -2.78
N TYR A 6 -0.63 0.34 -1.53
CA TYR A 6 0.31 0.50 -0.44
C TYR A 6 0.40 -0.73 0.43
N THR A 7 1.54 -0.89 1.09
CA THR A 7 1.78 -1.85 2.15
C THR A 7 2.21 -1.06 3.37
N ALA A 8 1.39 -1.10 4.41
CA ALA A 8 1.68 -0.51 5.69
C ALA A 8 2.04 -1.61 6.70
N LYS A 9 2.76 -1.24 7.73
CA LYS A 9 3.14 -2.10 8.85
C LYS A 9 2.59 -1.49 10.14
N ASP A 10 1.88 -2.31 10.88
CA ASP A 10 1.37 -2.01 12.21
C ASP A 10 2.45 -2.02 13.28
N GLU A 11 2.14 -1.50 14.46
CA GLU A 11 3.01 -1.55 15.65
C GLU A 11 3.37 -3.00 16.04
N THR A 12 2.45 -3.94 15.88
CA THR A 12 2.64 -5.39 16.07
C THR A 12 3.52 -6.02 15.00
N GLY A 13 3.88 -5.26 13.98
CA GLY A 13 4.71 -5.68 12.85
C GLY A 13 3.99 -6.45 11.76
N ASN A 14 2.66 -6.57 11.87
CA ASN A 14 1.81 -7.09 10.82
C ASN A 14 1.82 -6.15 9.61
N LYS A 15 2.06 -6.72 8.43
CA LYS A 15 2.02 -5.96 7.18
C LYS A 15 0.67 -6.18 6.53
N PHE A 16 0.01 -5.10 6.15
CA PHE A 16 -1.23 -5.15 5.40
C PHE A 16 -1.11 -4.32 4.13
N SER A 17 -1.82 -4.73 3.08
CA SER A 17 -1.89 -4.01 1.82
C SER A 17 -3.27 -3.43 1.59
N GLY A 18 -3.32 -2.21 1.09
CA GLY A 18 -4.56 -1.52 0.75
C GLY A 18 -4.41 -0.71 -0.54
N THR A 19 -5.53 -0.23 -1.05
CA THR A 19 -5.57 0.62 -2.24
C THR A 19 -6.21 1.95 -1.87
N TYR A 20 -5.58 3.05 -2.27
CA TYR A 20 -6.06 4.39 -2.01
C TYR A 20 -6.26 5.11 -3.34
N ASN A 21 -7.49 5.53 -3.62
CA ASN A 21 -7.88 6.14 -4.89
C ASN A 21 -7.90 7.68 -4.87
N ASP A 22 -7.82 8.28 -3.69
CA ASP A 22 -7.97 9.73 -3.49
C ASP A 22 -6.66 10.39 -3.02
N ILE A 23 -5.51 9.93 -3.52
CA ILE A 23 -4.22 10.53 -3.16
C ILE A 23 -3.43 10.90 -4.40
N ASN A 24 -2.93 12.12 -4.40
CA ASN A 24 -2.11 12.62 -5.50
C ASN A 24 -0.65 12.15 -5.39
N SER A 25 -0.16 11.90 -4.16
CA SER A 25 1.25 11.59 -3.90
C SER A 25 1.45 10.55 -2.80
N VAL A 26 2.53 9.78 -2.91
CA VAL A 26 2.99 8.82 -1.88
C VAL A 26 3.31 9.50 -0.55
N ALA A 27 3.77 10.75 -0.58
CA ALA A 27 4.06 11.54 0.62
C ALA A 27 2.83 11.71 1.51
N MET A 28 1.69 12.11 0.92
CA MET A 28 0.42 12.23 1.64
C MET A 28 -0.02 10.89 2.24
N LEU A 29 0.10 9.79 1.49
CA LEU A 29 -0.22 8.46 1.99
C LEU A 29 0.65 8.09 3.21
N ARG A 30 1.94 8.41 3.17
CA ARG A 30 2.86 8.17 4.28
C ARG A 30 2.47 8.98 5.51
N GLU A 31 2.13 10.25 5.35
CA GLU A 31 1.72 11.13 6.46
C GLU A 31 0.44 10.63 7.12
N GLU A 32 -0.57 10.24 6.35
CA GLU A 32 -1.83 9.70 6.87
C GLU A 32 -1.64 8.38 7.63
N LEU A 33 -0.81 7.49 7.09
CA LEU A 33 -0.45 6.25 7.78
C LEU A 33 0.33 6.53 9.07
N THR A 34 1.26 7.48 9.04
CA THR A 34 2.05 7.85 10.22
C THR A 34 1.16 8.44 11.32
N LYS A 35 0.17 9.27 10.96
CA LYS A 35 -0.82 9.82 11.91
C LYS A 35 -1.66 8.74 12.58
N THR A 36 -1.91 7.63 11.90
CA THR A 36 -2.70 6.51 12.39
C THR A 36 -1.86 5.44 13.08
N GLY A 37 -0.54 5.66 13.22
CA GLY A 37 0.37 4.71 13.88
C GLY A 37 0.94 3.63 12.94
N PHE A 38 0.62 3.69 11.65
CA PHE A 38 1.12 2.74 10.66
C PHE A 38 2.37 3.27 9.94
N THR A 39 3.34 2.39 9.71
CA THR A 39 4.53 2.73 8.92
C THR A 39 4.34 2.28 7.48
N LEU A 40 4.40 3.23 6.53
CA LEU A 40 4.41 2.89 5.11
C LEU A 40 5.71 2.14 4.74
N VAL A 41 5.57 0.87 4.36
CA VAL A 41 6.70 0.02 3.92
C VAL A 41 6.91 0.14 2.42
N LYS A 42 5.82 0.18 1.65
CA LYS A 42 5.86 0.20 0.19
C LYS A 42 4.66 0.94 -0.34
N ALA A 43 4.87 1.82 -1.32
CA ALA A 43 3.78 2.38 -2.10
C ALA A 43 4.12 2.23 -3.58
N ARG A 44 3.11 1.89 -4.37
CA ARG A 44 3.23 1.76 -5.82
C ARG A 44 2.06 2.50 -6.46
N ARG A 45 2.37 3.41 -7.38
CA ARG A 45 1.34 4.02 -8.20
C ARG A 45 0.79 2.96 -9.15
N GLY A 46 -0.47 2.63 -8.99
CA GLY A 46 -1.22 1.80 -9.93
C GLY A 46 -1.39 2.58 -11.24
N LYS A 47 -0.51 2.32 -12.20
CA LYS A 47 -0.87 2.51 -13.61
C LYS A 47 -1.46 1.18 -14.06
N ASP A 48 -2.79 1.14 -14.05
CA ASP A 48 -3.62 0.09 -14.62
C ASP A 48 -3.52 -1.30 -13.94
N PRO A 49 -4.64 -1.97 -13.63
CA PRO A 49 -4.65 -3.31 -13.01
C PRO A 49 -4.11 -4.43 -13.92
N ALA A 50 -3.54 -4.13 -15.08
CA ALA A 50 -3.27 -5.12 -16.12
C ALA A 50 -2.06 -6.05 -15.92
N ARG A 51 -1.15 -5.86 -14.94
CA ARG A 51 0.14 -6.62 -14.96
C ARG A 51 0.77 -7.06 -13.65
N LYS A 52 -0.01 -7.38 -12.61
CA LYS A 52 0.53 -8.18 -11.50
C LYS A 52 -0.27 -9.45 -11.26
N ARG A 53 0.01 -10.44 -12.13
CA ARG A 53 0.03 -11.86 -11.74
C ARG A 53 1.08 -12.05 -10.63
N GLU A 54 0.82 -11.58 -9.41
CA GLU A 54 1.55 -12.07 -8.24
C GLU A 54 0.93 -13.41 -7.88
N ARG A 55 1.57 -14.45 -8.40
CA ARG A 55 1.44 -15.86 -8.02
C ARG A 55 1.53 -15.93 -6.49
N ILE A 56 0.38 -15.99 -5.84
CA ILE A 56 0.26 -16.29 -4.41
C ILE A 56 0.87 -17.68 -4.23
N LYS A 57 2.15 -17.72 -3.82
CA LYS A 57 2.76 -18.96 -3.33
C LYS A 57 2.18 -19.18 -1.94
N ARG A 58 1.01 -19.81 -1.91
CA ARG A 58 0.51 -20.52 -0.72
C ARG A 58 1.34 -21.80 -0.68
N SER A 59 2.40 -21.81 0.12
CA SER A 59 3.05 -23.06 0.51
C SER A 59 2.24 -23.57 1.69
N GLU A 60 1.51 -24.66 1.45
CA GLU A 60 1.01 -25.56 2.50
C GLU A 60 2.18 -26.35 3.09
#